data_AF-A0A0P9MX20-F1
#
_entry.id   AF-A0A0P9MX20-F1
#
_cell.length_a   1.000
_cell.length_b   1.000
_cell.length_c   1.000
_cell.angle_alpha   90.00
_cell.angle_beta   90.00
_cell.angle_gamma   90.00
#
_symmetry.space_group_name_H-M   'P 1'
#
loop_
_entity.id
_entity.type
_entity.pdbx_description
1 polymer ?
#
loop_
_entity_poly.entity_id
_entity_poly.type
_entity_poly.pdbx_seq_one_letter_code
_entity_poly.pdbx_strand_id
1 'polypeptide(L)' 'MNGDGMATNVRLTTAEQEAIRQKAIEFNKILIKQGKQPLRDSELVHKILEKSVPYARLSESGDVIIDSE' A
#
# COMPACT_ATOMS: atom_id res chain seq x y z
N MET A 1 17.42 -5.21 -25.46
CA MET A 1 16.39 -5.87 -24.64
C MET A 1 15.33 -4.83 -24.36
N ASN A 2 14.20 -4.90 -25.04
CA ASN A 2 13.07 -4.02 -24.79
C ASN A 2 12.47 -4.47 -23.44
N GLY A 3 12.65 -3.69 -22.38
CA GLY A 3 11.94 -3.94 -21.14
C GLY A 3 10.46 -3.75 -21.41
N ASP A 4 9.69 -4.84 -21.35
CA ASP A 4 8.23 -4.74 -21.34
C ASP A 4 7.84 -3.69 -20.30
N GLY A 5 7.24 -2.61 -20.77
CA GLY A 5 6.85 -1.48 -19.94
C GLY A 5 5.79 -1.94 -18.96
N MET A 6 6.22 -2.27 -17.74
CA MET A 6 5.30 -2.54 -16.63
C MET A 6 4.34 -1.36 -16.52
N ALA A 7 3.05 -1.66 -16.37
CA ALA A 7 2.04 -0.63 -16.17
C ALA A 7 2.49 0.31 -15.04
N THR A 8 2.67 1.58 -15.36
CA THR A 8 3.16 2.59 -14.41
C THR A 8 2.08 3.02 -13.42
N ASN A 9 0.82 2.63 -13.67
CA ASN A 9 -0.33 3.00 -12.87
C ASN A 9 -1.16 1.76 -12.53
N VAL A 10 -1.64 1.70 -11.28
CA VAL A 10 -2.61 0.70 -10.82
C VAL A 10 -3.95 1.38 -10.61
N ARG A 11 -5.01 0.86 -11.25
CA ARG A 11 -6.36 1.37 -11.06
C ARG A 11 -7.00 0.70 -9.85
N LEU A 12 -7.17 1.47 -8.78
CA LEU A 12 -7.84 1.01 -7.58
C LEU A 12 -9.36 0.96 -7.78
N THR A 13 -9.99 -0.12 -7.32
CA THR A 13 -11.43 -0.23 -7.16
C THR A 13 -11.95 0.79 -6.13
N THR A 14 -13.25 1.08 -6.15
CA THR A 14 -13.88 1.97 -5.16
C THR A 14 -13.67 1.47 -3.73
N ALA A 15 -13.73 0.15 -3.52
CA ALA A 15 -13.52 -0.46 -2.21
C ALA A 15 -12.07 -0.28 -1.72
N GLU A 16 -11.08 -0.48 -2.59
CA GLU A 16 -9.67 -0.26 -2.25
C GLU A 16 -9.38 1.21 -1.93
N GLN A 17 -9.91 2.15 -2.72
CA GLN A 17 -9.76 3.58 -2.47
C GLN A 17 -10.32 3.98 -1.10
N GLU A 18 -11.51 3.51 -0.74
CA GLU A 18 -12.11 3.81 0.55
C GLU A 18 -11.33 3.17 1.71
N ALA A 19 -10.86 1.92 1.55
CA ALA A 19 -10.03 1.26 2.55
C ALA A 19 -8.72 2.03 2.82
N ILE A 20 -8.05 2.51 1.76
CA ILE A 20 -6.84 3.34 1.86
C ILE A 20 -7.16 4.66 2.57
N ARG A 21 -8.25 5.34 2.18
CA ARG A 21 -8.69 6.61 2.77
C ARG A 21 -8.95 6.48 4.27
N GLN A 22 -9.70 5.45 4.68
CA GLN A 22 -10.00 5.23 6.11
C GLN A 22 -8.72 4.97 6.91
N LYS A 23 -7.79 4.18 6.35
CA LYS A 23 -6.50 3.92 7.00
C LYS A 23 -5.63 5.17 7.08
N ALA A 24 -5.62 6.02 6.05
CA ALA A 24 -4.91 7.29 6.07
C ALA A 24 -5.46 8.25 7.14
N ILE A 25 -6.80 8.33 7.28
CA ILE A 25 -7.44 9.12 8.35
C ILE A 25 -7.01 8.62 9.74
N GLU A 26 -7.02 7.30 9.95
CA GLU A 26 -6.57 6.68 11.20
C GLU A 26 -5.11 7.06 11.52
N PHE A 27 -4.21 6.88 10.57
CA PHE A 27 -2.79 7.15 10.76
C PHE A 27 -2.50 8.65 10.95
N ASN A 28 -3.20 9.51 10.22
CA ASN A 28 -3.03 10.95 10.32
C ASN A 28 -3.46 11.50 11.68
N LYS A 29 -4.50 10.93 12.31
CA LYS A 29 -4.84 11.27 13.71
C LYS A 29 -3.68 10.98 14.66
N ILE A 30 -2.95 9.89 14.44
CA ILE A 30 -1.78 9.52 15.26
C ILE A 30 -0.60 10.46 14.96
N LEU A 31 -0.30 10.73 13.69
CA LEU A 31 0.80 11.62 13.29
C LEU A 31 0.62 13.03 13.81
N ILE A 32 -0.59 13.60 13.71
CA ILE A 32 -0.90 14.93 14.22
C ILE A 32 -0.71 14.99 15.75
N LYS A 33 -1.15 13.96 16.49
CA LYS A 33 -0.92 13.86 17.94
C LYS A 33 0.57 13.79 18.29
N GLN A 34 1.41 13.28 17.38
CA GLN A 34 2.87 13.24 17.51
C GLN A 34 3.56 14.52 17.01
N GLY A 35 2.82 15.55 16.59
CA GLY A 35 3.38 16.77 16.01
C GLY A 35 4.01 16.56 14.62
N LYS A 36 3.67 15.46 13.93
CA LYS A 36 4.17 15.11 12.60
C LYS A 36 3.18 15.52 11.52
N GLN A 37 3.70 15.72 10.31
CA GLN A 37 2.88 16.01 9.14
C GLN A 37 2.03 14.77 8.77
N PRO A 38 0.76 14.97 8.39
CA PRO A 38 -0.08 13.91 7.86
C PRO A 38 0.42 13.45 6.49
N LEU A 39 0.16 12.19 6.17
CA LEU A 39 0.44 11.58 4.87
C LEU A 39 -0.79 11.65 3.95
N ARG A 40 -0.53 11.74 2.64
CA ARG A 40 -1.53 11.62 1.56
C ARG A 40 -1.86 10.15 1.32
N ASP A 41 -3.05 9.90 0.77
CA ASP A 41 -3.50 8.54 0.42
C ASP A 41 -2.50 7.82 -0.52
N SER A 42 -1.94 8.53 -1.50
CA SER A 42 -0.92 7.96 -2.40
C SER A 42 0.39 7.62 -1.69
N GLU A 43 0.81 8.43 -0.72
CA GLU A 43 2.00 8.16 0.09
C GLU A 43 1.79 6.93 0.97
N LEU A 44 0.58 6.71 1.47
CA LEU A 44 0.22 5.48 2.17
C LEU A 44 0.40 4.26 1.27
N VAL A 45 -0.16 4.32 0.06
CA VAL A 45 -0.07 3.21 -0.92
C VAL A 45 1.39 2.90 -1.25
N HIS A 46 2.21 3.90 -1.53
CA HIS A 46 3.63 3.69 -1.82
C HIS A 46 4.35 3.01 -0.65
N LYS A 47 4.13 3.48 0.59
CA LYS A 47 4.75 2.88 1.79
C LYS A 47 4.29 1.46 2.04
N ILE A 48 3.02 1.16 1.80
CA ILE A 48 2.50 -0.21 1.93
C ILE A 48 3.16 -1.12 0.89
N LEU A 49 3.23 -0.71 -0.38
CA LEU A 49 3.84 -1.51 -1.44
C LEU A 49 5.35 -1.74 -1.20
N GLU A 50 6.07 -0.70 -0.82
CA GLU A 50 7.50 -0.79 -0.49
C GLU A 50 7.76 -1.79 0.65
N LYS A 51 6.87 -1.80 1.65
CA LYS A 51 6.95 -2.76 2.76
C LYS A 51 6.48 -4.15 2.37
N SER A 52 5.43 -4.30 1.57
CA SER A 52 4.78 -5.61 1.37
C SER A 52 5.43 -6.46 0.29
N VAL A 53 5.94 -5.86 -0.79
CA VAL A 53 6.49 -6.61 -1.93
C VAL A 53 7.64 -7.55 -1.53
N PRO A 54 8.61 -7.16 -0.68
CA PRO A 54 9.68 -8.06 -0.24
C PRO A 54 9.21 -9.27 0.59
N TYR A 55 8.07 -9.15 1.28
CA TYR A 55 7.48 -10.21 2.10
C TYR A 55 6.32 -10.93 1.40
N ALA A 56 6.08 -10.63 0.12
CA ALA A 56 5.06 -11.31 -0.66
C ALA A 56 5.55 -12.69 -1.11
N ARG A 57 4.78 -13.73 -0.80
CA ARG A 57 5.03 -15.11 -1.28
C ARG A 57 3.75 -15.75 -1.78
N LEU A 58 3.91 -16.83 -2.52
CA LEU A 58 2.79 -17.69 -2.92
C LEU A 58 2.58 -18.79 -1.88
N SER A 59 1.32 -19.06 -1.56
CA SER A 59 0.92 -20.28 -0.85
C SER A 59 1.00 -21.50 -1.78
N GLU A 60 0.92 -22.70 -1.20
CA GLU A 60 0.79 -23.94 -1.96
C GLU A 60 -0.51 -23.99 -2.80
N SER A 61 -1.54 -23.24 -2.39
CA SER A 61 -2.80 -23.07 -3.13
C SER A 61 -2.73 -22.02 -4.27
N GLY A 62 -1.62 -21.30 -4.40
CA GLY A 62 -1.44 -20.24 -5.39
C GLY A 62 -1.96 -18.87 -4.99
N ASP A 63 -2.30 -18.67 -3.71
CA ASP A 63 -2.72 -17.37 -3.17
C ASP A 63 -1.52 -16.50 -2.81
N VAL A 64 -1.66 -15.17 -2.97
CA VAL A 64 -0.64 -14.21 -2.54
C VAL A 64 -0.80 -13.93 -1.04
N ILE A 65 0.26 -14.18 -0.28
CA ILE A 65 0.35 -13.92 1.16
C ILE A 65 1.47 -12.90 1.40
N ILE A 66 1.26 -11.98 2.34
CA ILE A 66 2.29 -11.07 2.84
C ILE A 66 2.65 -11.55 4.25
N ASP A 67 3.89 -12.01 4.44
CA ASP A 67 4.39 -12.39 5.77
C ASP A 67 4.69 -11.13 6.62
N SER A 68 4.71 -11.29 7.94
CA SER A 68 5.11 -10.20 8.86
C SER A 68 6.62 -9.95 8.79
N GLU A 69 7.00 -8.68 8.77
CA GLU A 69 8.38 -8.20 9.03
C GLU A 69 8.90 -8.65 10.41
#